data_AF-A0AAD3DDP1-F1
#
_entry.id   AF-A0AAD3DDP1-F1
#
_cell.length_a   1.000
_cell.length_b   1.000
_cell.length_c   1.000
_cell.angle_alpha   90.00
_cell.angle_beta   90.00
_cell.angle_gamma   90.00
#
_symmetry.space_group_name_H-M   'P 1'
#
loop_
_entity.id
_entity.type
_entity.pdbx_description
1 polymer ?
#
loop_
_entity_poly.entity_id
_entity_poly.type
_entity_poly.pdbx_seq_one_letter_code
_entity_poly.pdbx_strand_id
1 'polypeptide(L)'
;MEEPIDDKTFPLYRDLRNRTYRPLTIGSTSKDATTSNIDLTFIQRQLFQNPSPSHYNKMSYIATTYHADGRGGEVKFLKWNEFRYDPFLRCTVGLWREAKTLMRYAMCFVHMRYGPETYLTDFYFCMFLHIVMADGLIRPANAFENRGSGADCTFFELQKKKKDAVTKVLTSTIRRSIPKDLQKHYSAKSLRYGATTTLRIHRDINDTEETNRSGHASGSNSDRYVDRNNPMNTLPGGLGLCEYQDCHMAPAAPTFFSLGPENVEVFNKFIDKLVHYDPHFTNLFGREGKLRPMIEEVVASAIMYFNDIRVDHPSHEIIHKLVTVGNDCDIGRNEMSAMQQLVAWSTKLKESFVTASLVEDGSNHQMVLSALQSLQLSVATCTHQLDQCVQENILTTNTIITTPQVMSTPQQVALPVATGVSTASVTVQRPRSLVATLAEASQLTGGGVANVPQADVKSISQCLLYFHGKGSFRNVRSKEAIKAWEVPNTSRGSKKKVERGLEFISLCMTDEDFNILKQTQDQSSLLKQRVLGIQELVMVEYRNVLNLDTSAKGRSKNTVSGIGNQISLDMSKKNMSRSSVATWLKKMKEAQEEPQEDAEE
;
A
#
# COMPACT_ATOMS: atom_id res chain seq x y z
N MET A 1 7.29 51.45 -21.95
CA MET A 1 5.95 50.84 -22.03
C MET A 1 6.04 49.56 -21.23
N GLU A 2 5.54 49.55 -20.00
CA GLU A 2 5.32 48.30 -19.27
C GLU A 2 4.19 47.58 -20.00
N GLU A 3 4.48 46.43 -20.61
CA GLU A 3 3.41 45.57 -21.08
C GLU A 3 2.49 45.30 -19.90
N PRO A 4 1.16 45.47 -20.05
CA PRO A 4 0.24 45.14 -18.97
C PRO A 4 0.52 43.69 -18.60
N ILE A 5 0.93 43.48 -17.34
CA ILE A 5 1.03 42.15 -16.77
C ILE A 5 -0.37 41.58 -16.90
N ASP A 6 -0.55 40.74 -17.93
CA ASP A 6 -1.73 39.91 -18.16
C ASP A 6 -2.23 39.40 -16.81
N ASP A 7 -3.56 39.30 -16.64
CA ASP A 7 -4.30 38.90 -15.42
C ASP A 7 -3.92 37.46 -14.98
N LYS A 8 -2.64 37.26 -14.73
CA LYS A 8 -1.98 35.99 -14.56
C LYS A 8 -2.23 35.59 -13.13
N THR A 9 -2.92 34.46 -13.01
CA THR A 9 -3.07 33.77 -11.74
C THR A 9 -1.68 33.44 -11.19
N PHE A 10 -1.39 33.87 -9.96
CA PHE A 10 -0.12 33.61 -9.29
C PHE A 10 -0.01 32.14 -8.88
N PRO A 11 1.20 31.55 -8.92
CA PRO A 11 1.45 30.22 -8.39
C PRO A 11 1.24 30.22 -6.88
N LEU A 12 0.62 29.15 -6.37
CA LEU A 12 0.51 28.90 -4.94
C LEU A 12 1.50 27.80 -4.58
N TYR A 13 2.72 28.19 -4.26
CA TYR A 13 3.75 27.28 -3.76
C TYR A 13 3.32 26.68 -2.43
N ARG A 14 3.93 25.56 -2.07
CA ARG A 14 3.59 24.89 -0.82
C ARG A 14 3.96 25.72 0.41
N ASP A 15 5.25 26.04 0.54
CA ASP A 15 5.80 26.79 1.68
C ASP A 15 6.92 27.72 1.20
N LEU A 16 6.71 29.03 1.30
CA LEU A 16 7.68 30.05 0.89
C LEU A 16 8.73 30.36 1.96
N ARG A 17 8.57 29.83 3.18
CA ARG A 17 9.56 29.97 4.27
C ARG A 17 10.78 29.10 4.00
N ASN A 18 10.59 28.00 3.26
CA ASN A 18 11.70 27.23 2.72
C ASN A 18 12.33 28.07 1.60
N ARG A 19 13.46 28.72 1.91
CA ARG A 19 14.06 29.85 1.18
C ARG A 19 14.44 29.58 -0.29
N THR A 20 14.19 28.39 -0.81
CA THR A 20 14.42 27.98 -2.20
C THR A 20 13.55 28.78 -3.18
N TYR A 21 12.38 29.27 -2.73
CA TYR A 21 11.40 29.91 -3.58
C TYR A 21 11.17 31.37 -3.14
N ARG A 22 11.80 32.33 -3.83
CA ARG A 22 11.36 33.72 -3.77
C ARG A 22 10.97 34.14 -5.17
N PRO A 23 9.66 34.20 -5.51
CA PRO A 23 9.28 34.82 -6.76
C PRO A 23 9.86 36.24 -6.77
N LEU A 24 10.48 36.63 -7.88
CA LEU A 24 10.86 38.03 -8.11
C LEU A 24 9.58 38.83 -8.00
N THR A 25 9.46 39.64 -6.94
CA THR A 25 8.31 40.50 -6.72
C THR A 25 8.34 41.53 -7.84
N ILE A 26 7.51 41.35 -8.86
CA ILE A 26 7.44 42.28 -9.98
C ILE A 26 6.84 43.58 -9.41
N GLY A 27 7.69 44.60 -9.22
CA GLY A 27 7.27 45.97 -8.91
C GLY A 27 7.21 46.39 -7.45
N SER A 28 7.91 45.74 -6.52
CA SER A 28 7.82 46.12 -5.10
C SER A 28 8.43 47.50 -4.78
N THR A 29 7.57 48.51 -4.81
CA THR A 29 7.65 49.57 -3.80
C THR A 29 7.38 48.92 -2.44
N SER A 30 7.97 49.46 -1.37
CA SER A 30 8.06 48.86 -0.02
C SER A 30 6.76 48.36 0.64
N LYS A 31 5.59 48.53 0.02
CA LYS A 31 4.29 47.99 0.46
C LYS A 31 3.99 46.56 -0.02
N ASP A 32 4.69 46.02 -1.01
CA ASP A 32 4.41 44.70 -1.60
C ASP A 32 5.06 43.50 -0.88
N ALA A 33 5.79 43.74 0.21
CA ALA A 33 6.38 42.68 1.05
C ALA A 33 5.33 41.75 1.70
N THR A 34 4.03 42.08 1.65
CA THR A 34 2.93 41.23 2.10
C THR A 34 2.57 40.12 1.10
N THR A 35 2.88 40.29 -0.20
CA THR A 35 2.65 39.24 -1.21
C THR A 35 3.61 38.06 -1.09
N SER A 36 4.77 38.25 -0.45
CA SER A 36 5.81 37.22 -0.37
C SER A 36 5.52 36.07 0.59
N ASN A 37 4.37 36.07 1.29
CA ASN A 37 4.05 35.11 2.34
C ASN A 37 2.74 34.33 2.09
N ILE A 38 2.10 34.46 0.92
CA ILE A 38 0.90 33.69 0.60
C ILE A 38 1.30 32.38 -0.09
N ASP A 39 1.31 31.30 0.70
CA ASP A 39 1.55 29.94 0.26
C ASP A 39 0.40 29.00 0.65
N LEU A 40 0.52 27.74 0.25
CA LEU A 40 -0.49 26.73 0.55
C LEU A 40 -0.65 26.53 2.06
N THR A 41 0.47 26.47 2.79
CA THR A 41 0.48 26.33 4.25
C THR A 41 -0.29 27.46 4.93
N PHE A 42 -0.15 28.70 4.47
CA PHE A 42 -0.90 29.85 4.96
C PHE A 42 -2.42 29.64 4.81
N ILE A 43 -2.89 29.23 3.62
CA ILE A 43 -4.31 28.98 3.37
C ILE A 43 -4.84 27.84 4.25
N GLN A 44 -4.08 26.75 4.35
CA GLN A 44 -4.44 25.60 5.17
C GLN A 44 -4.50 25.96 6.66
N ARG A 45 -3.56 26.78 7.15
CA ARG A 45 -3.55 27.29 8.53
C ARG A 45 -4.82 28.08 8.85
N GLN A 46 -5.25 28.98 7.96
CA GLN A 46 -6.49 29.76 8.16
C GLN A 46 -7.73 28.87 8.27
N LEU A 47 -7.77 27.77 7.51
CA LEU A 47 -8.86 26.78 7.60
C LEU A 47 -8.78 25.97 8.89
N PHE A 48 -7.58 25.53 9.27
CA PHE A 48 -7.34 24.72 10.46
C PHE A 48 -7.65 25.46 11.77
N GLN A 49 -7.32 26.75 11.84
CA GLN A 49 -7.64 27.60 12.99
C GLN A 49 -9.15 27.78 13.25
N ASN A 50 -9.99 27.51 12.25
CA ASN A 50 -11.45 27.61 12.34
C ASN A 50 -12.08 26.22 12.19
N PRO A 51 -11.92 25.32 13.18
CA PRO A 51 -12.28 23.92 13.04
C PRO A 51 -13.78 23.76 12.69
N SER A 52 -14.04 23.08 11.58
CA SER A 52 -15.39 22.64 11.19
C SER A 52 -15.31 21.54 10.15
N PRO A 53 -16.29 20.62 10.07
CA PRO A 53 -16.35 19.61 9.02
C PRO A 53 -16.22 20.18 7.60
N SER A 54 -16.80 21.36 7.35
CA SER A 54 -16.68 22.04 6.06
C SER A 54 -15.26 22.50 5.76
N HIS A 55 -14.53 23.01 6.76
CA HIS A 55 -13.14 23.43 6.59
C HIS A 55 -12.22 22.24 6.40
N TYR A 56 -12.38 21.17 7.19
CA TYR A 56 -11.63 19.92 7.01
C TYR A 56 -11.76 19.35 5.60
N ASN A 57 -12.99 19.23 5.10
CA ASN A 57 -13.22 18.79 3.73
C ASN A 57 -12.51 19.69 2.71
N LYS A 58 -12.59 21.02 2.87
CA LYS A 58 -11.90 21.97 1.99
C LYS A 58 -10.38 21.82 2.05
N MET A 59 -9.81 21.59 3.24
CA MET A 59 -8.38 21.34 3.40
C MET A 59 -7.96 20.12 2.58
N SER A 60 -8.73 19.04 2.66
CA SER A 60 -8.51 17.81 1.89
C SER A 60 -8.66 18.03 0.39
N TYR A 61 -9.67 18.75 -0.08
CA TYR A 61 -9.80 19.04 -1.51
C TYR A 61 -8.56 19.77 -2.05
N ILE A 62 -8.11 20.77 -1.31
CA ILE A 62 -6.99 21.62 -1.69
C ILE A 62 -5.71 20.78 -1.71
N ALA A 63 -5.43 20.03 -0.63
CA ALA A 63 -4.26 19.17 -0.52
C ALA A 63 -4.25 18.11 -1.63
N THR A 64 -5.36 17.37 -1.81
CA THR A 64 -5.46 16.35 -2.86
C THR A 64 -5.28 16.96 -4.25
N THR A 65 -5.85 18.13 -4.52
CA THR A 65 -5.71 18.81 -5.82
C THR A 65 -4.26 19.25 -6.07
N TYR A 66 -3.60 19.83 -5.06
CA TYR A 66 -2.20 20.23 -5.17
C TYR A 66 -1.29 19.04 -5.38
N HIS A 67 -1.41 18.01 -4.53
CA HIS A 67 -0.60 16.80 -4.64
C HIS A 67 -0.79 16.12 -5.97
N ALA A 68 -2.01 16.04 -6.50
CA ALA A 68 -2.27 15.43 -7.80
C ALA A 68 -1.84 16.28 -9.02
N ASP A 69 -1.28 17.48 -8.81
CA ASP A 69 -1.12 18.52 -9.86
C ASP A 69 -2.40 18.71 -10.71
N GLY A 70 -3.51 18.63 -9.99
CA GLY A 70 -4.85 18.49 -10.54
C GLY A 70 -5.46 19.81 -10.95
N ARG A 71 -6.39 19.77 -11.91
CA ARG A 71 -7.25 20.94 -12.17
C ARG A 71 -8.30 21.05 -11.07
N GLY A 72 -8.69 22.28 -10.74
CA GLY A 72 -9.57 22.56 -9.59
C GLY A 72 -10.95 21.87 -9.57
N GLY A 73 -11.40 21.31 -10.69
CA GLY A 73 -12.64 20.55 -10.76
C GLY A 73 -12.47 19.03 -10.84
N GLU A 74 -11.25 18.51 -10.90
CA GLU A 74 -10.96 17.09 -11.14
C GLU A 74 -11.01 16.25 -9.86
N VAL A 75 -10.72 16.86 -8.70
CA VAL A 75 -10.73 16.19 -7.39
C VAL A 75 -12.05 15.49 -7.07
N LYS A 76 -13.17 15.97 -7.62
CA LYS A 76 -14.47 15.31 -7.43
C LYS A 76 -14.54 13.92 -8.08
N PHE A 77 -13.71 13.59 -9.05
CA PHE A 77 -13.85 12.33 -9.78
C PHE A 77 -13.17 11.15 -9.08
N LEU A 78 -12.47 11.39 -7.97
CA LEU A 78 -11.88 10.35 -7.14
C LEU A 78 -12.94 9.48 -6.49
N LYS A 79 -12.68 8.17 -6.47
CA LYS A 79 -13.58 7.15 -5.93
C LYS A 79 -12.82 6.15 -5.09
N TRP A 80 -13.37 5.78 -3.94
CA TRP A 80 -12.72 4.85 -3.02
C TRP A 80 -12.51 3.46 -3.63
N ASN A 81 -13.42 2.98 -4.47
CA ASN A 81 -13.24 1.69 -5.16
C ASN A 81 -12.07 1.69 -6.16
N GLU A 82 -11.66 2.86 -6.66
CA GLU A 82 -10.54 3.07 -7.58
C GLU A 82 -9.21 3.34 -6.86
N PHE A 83 -9.23 3.40 -5.54
CA PHE A 83 -8.01 3.44 -4.73
C PHE A 83 -7.51 2.01 -4.48
N ARG A 84 -6.19 1.91 -4.32
CA ARG A 84 -5.50 0.77 -3.72
C ARG A 84 -4.31 1.29 -2.91
N TYR A 85 -3.95 0.57 -1.87
CA TYR A 85 -2.66 0.76 -1.25
C TYR A 85 -1.63 -0.14 -1.95
N ASP A 86 -0.51 0.41 -2.36
CA ASP A 86 0.58 -0.35 -2.96
C ASP A 86 1.63 -0.64 -1.88
N PRO A 87 1.77 -1.90 -1.42
CA PRO A 87 2.68 -2.23 -0.33
C PRO A 87 4.16 -2.13 -0.75
N PHE A 88 4.46 -2.30 -2.04
CA PHE A 88 5.82 -2.19 -2.56
C PHE A 88 6.24 -0.72 -2.64
N LEU A 89 5.33 0.13 -3.14
CA LEU A 89 5.56 1.57 -3.23
C LEU A 89 5.22 2.32 -1.94
N ARG A 90 4.74 1.63 -0.90
CA ARG A 90 4.36 2.20 0.41
C ARG A 90 3.57 3.49 0.29
N CYS A 91 2.57 3.49 -0.59
CA CYS A 91 1.79 4.68 -0.88
C CYS A 91 0.38 4.34 -1.34
N THR A 92 -0.50 5.34 -1.23
CA THR A 92 -1.86 5.25 -1.73
C THR A 92 -1.89 5.60 -3.22
N VAL A 93 -2.45 4.71 -4.03
CA VAL A 93 -2.61 4.92 -5.48
C VAL A 93 -4.10 5.08 -5.79
N GLY A 94 -4.48 6.24 -6.31
CA GLY A 94 -5.83 6.51 -6.82
C GLY A 94 -5.83 6.65 -8.34
N LEU A 95 -6.96 6.36 -8.99
CA LEU A 95 -7.12 6.65 -10.42
C LEU A 95 -7.53 8.12 -10.62
N TRP A 96 -6.62 8.94 -11.12
CA TRP A 96 -6.91 10.33 -11.47
C TRP A 96 -7.63 10.40 -12.82
N ARG A 97 -8.56 11.34 -12.96
CA ARG A 97 -9.40 11.49 -14.16
C ARG A 97 -9.33 12.92 -14.66
N GLU A 98 -8.76 13.11 -15.84
CA GLU A 98 -8.66 14.41 -16.45
C GLU A 98 -9.98 14.86 -17.07
N ALA A 99 -10.41 16.07 -16.73
CA ALA A 99 -11.68 16.58 -17.22
C ALA A 99 -11.64 16.98 -18.69
N LYS A 100 -10.46 17.34 -19.22
CA LYS A 100 -10.31 17.84 -20.60
C LYS A 100 -10.13 16.70 -21.60
N THR A 101 -9.32 15.71 -21.26
CA THR A 101 -8.93 14.62 -22.15
C THR A 101 -9.69 13.33 -21.86
N LEU A 102 -10.42 13.26 -20.73
CA LEU A 102 -11.08 12.05 -20.21
C LEU A 102 -10.10 10.89 -19.92
N MET A 103 -8.80 11.18 -19.95
CA MET A 103 -7.75 10.23 -19.64
C MET A 103 -7.81 9.84 -18.17
N ARG A 104 -7.40 8.60 -17.90
CA ARG A 104 -7.26 8.07 -16.56
C ARG A 104 -5.86 7.54 -16.36
N TYR A 105 -5.29 7.76 -15.19
CA TYR A 105 -3.95 7.32 -14.86
C TYR A 105 -3.76 7.18 -13.36
N ALA A 106 -2.79 6.34 -12.98
CA ALA A 106 -2.49 6.09 -11.58
C ALA A 106 -1.81 7.32 -10.97
N MET A 107 -2.29 7.74 -9.80
CA MET A 107 -1.78 8.88 -9.04
C MET A 107 -1.32 8.41 -7.67
N CYS A 108 -0.01 8.45 -7.45
CA CYS A 108 0.58 8.16 -6.14
C CYS A 108 0.41 9.36 -5.18
N PHE A 109 -0.06 9.07 -3.98
CA PHE A 109 -0.08 10.01 -2.85
C PHE A 109 0.85 9.48 -1.77
N VAL A 110 1.83 10.30 -1.37
CA VAL A 110 2.88 9.96 -0.40
C VAL A 110 2.83 10.95 0.76
N HIS A 111 3.42 10.58 1.90
CA HIS A 111 3.60 11.52 3.02
C HIS A 111 4.57 12.62 2.64
N MET A 112 4.39 13.79 3.22
CA MET A 112 5.39 14.85 3.10
C MET A 112 6.63 14.54 3.93
N ARG A 113 7.80 15.00 3.47
CA ARG A 113 8.97 15.06 4.34
C ARG A 113 8.65 15.91 5.57
N TYR A 114 8.96 15.36 6.74
CA TYR A 114 8.59 15.99 8.00
C TYR A 114 9.27 17.36 8.17
N GLY A 115 8.52 18.34 8.66
CA GLY A 115 8.98 19.70 8.92
C GLY A 115 7.95 20.49 9.74
N PRO A 116 8.28 21.73 10.16
CA PRO A 116 7.36 22.59 10.89
C PRO A 116 6.08 22.86 10.08
N GLU A 117 4.93 22.59 10.68
CA GLU A 117 3.59 22.76 10.06
C GLU A 117 3.34 21.97 8.77
N THR A 118 4.20 21.00 8.44
CA THR A 118 4.02 20.13 7.28
C THR A 118 2.68 19.40 7.31
N TYR A 119 2.15 19.12 8.51
CA TYR A 119 0.84 18.48 8.69
C TYR A 119 -0.29 19.23 7.97
N LEU A 120 -0.22 20.56 7.86
CA LEU A 120 -1.24 21.37 7.18
C LEU A 120 -1.36 21.08 5.68
N THR A 121 -0.28 20.57 5.08
CA THR A 121 -0.23 20.26 3.64
C THR A 121 -0.05 18.77 3.37
N ASP A 122 0.13 17.94 4.39
CA ASP A 122 0.27 16.50 4.25
C ASP A 122 -1.03 15.84 3.78
N PHE A 123 -0.94 15.05 2.70
CA PHE A 123 -2.10 14.40 2.10
C PHE A 123 -2.82 13.50 3.12
N TYR A 124 -2.08 12.69 3.86
CA TYR A 124 -2.64 11.71 4.78
C TYR A 124 -3.24 12.37 6.02
N PHE A 125 -2.59 13.41 6.55
CA PHE A 125 -3.19 14.22 7.61
C PHE A 125 -4.45 14.95 7.12
N CYS A 126 -4.43 15.54 5.93
CA CYS A 126 -5.63 16.15 5.35
C CYS A 126 -6.73 15.10 5.11
N MET A 127 -6.37 13.86 4.78
CA MET A 127 -7.33 12.76 4.68
C MET A 127 -7.88 12.34 6.04
N PHE A 128 -7.09 12.42 7.12
CA PHE A 128 -7.58 12.24 8.49
C PHE A 128 -8.68 13.24 8.82
N LEU A 129 -8.48 14.51 8.47
CA LEU A 129 -9.49 15.56 8.67
C LEU A 129 -10.79 15.24 7.92
N HIS A 130 -10.71 14.76 6.68
CA HIS A 130 -11.89 14.36 5.92
C HIS A 130 -12.57 13.12 6.52
N ILE A 131 -11.82 12.05 6.76
CA ILE A 131 -12.35 10.74 7.14
C ILE A 131 -12.90 10.76 8.57
N VAL A 132 -12.12 11.28 9.51
CA VAL A 132 -12.40 11.19 10.96
C VAL A 132 -13.11 12.43 11.48
N MET A 133 -12.68 13.62 11.05
CA MET A 133 -13.21 14.87 11.62
C MET A 133 -14.42 15.41 10.86
N ALA A 134 -14.64 14.96 9.62
CA ALA A 134 -15.77 15.38 8.78
C ALA A 134 -16.66 14.22 8.32
N ASP A 135 -16.52 13.03 8.93
CA ASP A 135 -17.29 11.82 8.63
C ASP A 135 -17.32 11.45 7.14
N GLY A 136 -16.18 11.63 6.45
CA GLY A 136 -16.05 11.50 4.99
C GLY A 136 -16.35 10.10 4.44
N LEU A 137 -16.44 9.09 5.29
CA LEU A 137 -16.80 7.70 4.92
C LEU A 137 -18.26 7.33 5.28
N ILE A 138 -19.01 8.22 5.92
CA ILE A 138 -20.43 8.04 6.18
C ILE A 138 -21.25 8.52 4.99
N ARG A 139 -22.34 7.83 4.68
CA ARG A 139 -23.24 8.18 3.58
C ARG A 139 -24.67 8.31 4.11
N PRO A 140 -25.51 9.20 3.52
CA PRO A 140 -26.94 9.19 3.83
C PRO A 140 -27.56 7.87 3.39
N ALA A 141 -28.60 7.40 4.09
CA ALA A 141 -29.18 6.06 3.91
C ALA A 141 -29.52 5.70 2.44
N ASN A 142 -29.96 6.68 1.65
CA ASN A 142 -30.34 6.50 0.26
C ASN A 142 -29.19 6.72 -0.75
N ALA A 143 -27.96 6.89 -0.30
CA ALA A 143 -26.83 7.18 -1.19
C ALA A 143 -26.58 6.02 -2.16
N PHE A 144 -26.73 4.77 -1.73
CA PHE A 144 -26.43 3.61 -2.57
C PHE A 144 -27.63 3.09 -3.38
N GLU A 145 -28.84 3.61 -3.14
CA GLU A 145 -30.06 3.19 -3.83
C GLU A 145 -30.09 3.65 -5.30
N ASN A 146 -29.50 4.81 -5.58
CA ASN A 146 -29.53 5.41 -6.91
C ASN A 146 -28.21 5.14 -7.66
N ARG A 147 -28.28 4.39 -8.76
CA ARG A 147 -27.15 4.28 -9.69
C ARG A 147 -26.70 5.67 -10.14
N GLY A 148 -25.42 5.98 -9.99
CA GLY A 148 -24.87 7.28 -10.36
C GLY A 148 -24.99 8.36 -9.26
N SER A 149 -25.41 8.01 -8.04
CA SER A 149 -25.37 8.91 -6.87
C SER A 149 -23.97 9.45 -6.55
N GLY A 150 -22.93 8.73 -7.03
CA GLY A 150 -21.54 9.00 -6.67
C GLY A 150 -21.24 8.66 -5.22
N ALA A 151 -22.00 7.74 -4.61
CA ALA A 151 -21.75 7.27 -3.25
C ALA A 151 -20.35 6.68 -3.06
N ASP A 152 -19.76 6.12 -4.12
CA ASP A 152 -18.38 5.61 -4.14
C ASP A 152 -17.32 6.71 -4.25
N CYS A 153 -17.71 7.96 -4.52
CA CYS A 153 -16.77 9.07 -4.62
C CYS A 153 -16.15 9.41 -3.26
N THR A 154 -14.86 9.76 -3.29
CA THR A 154 -14.09 10.16 -2.12
C THR A 154 -14.73 11.38 -1.45
N PHE A 155 -14.94 12.45 -2.24
CA PHE A 155 -15.60 13.68 -1.80
C PHE A 155 -17.06 13.68 -2.27
N PHE A 156 -17.93 13.03 -1.50
CA PHE A 156 -19.32 12.77 -1.85
C PHE A 156 -20.14 14.06 -2.08
N GLU A 157 -19.95 15.06 -1.23
CA GLU A 157 -20.59 16.37 -1.29
C GLU A 157 -20.24 17.17 -2.56
N LEU A 158 -19.13 16.85 -3.24
CA LEU A 158 -18.77 17.44 -4.52
C LEU A 158 -19.54 16.81 -5.70
N GLN A 159 -20.15 15.63 -5.54
CA GLN A 159 -20.82 14.94 -6.64
C GLN A 159 -22.03 15.70 -7.17
N LYS A 160 -22.76 16.37 -6.28
CA LYS A 160 -23.91 17.21 -6.60
C LYS A 160 -23.54 18.49 -7.37
N LYS A 161 -22.24 18.81 -7.51
CA LYS A 161 -21.76 20.03 -8.15
C LYS A 161 -21.24 19.74 -9.56
N LYS A 162 -21.50 20.63 -10.51
CA LYS A 162 -20.80 20.62 -11.80
C LYS A 162 -19.30 20.90 -11.59
N LYS A 163 -18.45 20.46 -12.52
CA LYS A 163 -16.98 20.65 -12.46
C LYS A 163 -16.58 22.10 -12.19
N ASP A 164 -17.19 23.05 -12.90
CA ASP A 164 -16.86 24.47 -12.75
C ASP A 164 -17.33 25.03 -11.41
N ALA A 165 -18.40 24.48 -10.84
CA ALA A 165 -18.85 24.81 -9.50
C ALA A 165 -17.86 24.31 -8.43
N VAL A 166 -17.25 23.13 -8.62
CA VAL A 166 -16.17 22.65 -7.74
C VAL A 166 -14.95 23.57 -7.84
N THR A 167 -14.56 23.96 -9.06
CA THR A 167 -13.47 24.93 -9.28
C THR A 167 -13.75 26.27 -8.57
N LYS A 168 -15.00 26.75 -8.60
CA LYS A 168 -15.44 27.94 -7.87
C LYS A 168 -15.38 27.75 -6.34
N VAL A 169 -15.68 26.55 -5.82
CA VAL A 169 -15.56 26.24 -4.39
C VAL A 169 -14.10 26.35 -3.93
N LEU A 170 -13.15 25.74 -4.65
CA LEU A 170 -11.72 25.84 -4.33
C LEU A 170 -11.25 27.30 -4.44
N THR A 171 -11.56 27.98 -5.55
CA THR A 171 -11.20 29.39 -5.76
C THR A 171 -11.73 30.30 -4.64
N SER A 172 -13.00 30.15 -4.27
CA SER A 172 -13.61 30.96 -3.21
C SER A 172 -12.99 30.64 -1.85
N THR A 173 -12.58 29.39 -1.61
CA THR A 173 -11.93 29.01 -0.36
C THR A 173 -10.54 29.63 -0.27
N ILE A 174 -9.72 29.49 -1.31
CA ILE A 174 -8.40 30.14 -1.40
C ILE A 174 -8.52 31.64 -1.18
N ARG A 175 -9.43 32.31 -1.90
CA ARG A 175 -9.62 33.76 -1.82
C ARG A 175 -10.07 34.23 -0.44
N ARG A 176 -10.96 33.51 0.23
CA ARG A 176 -11.41 33.88 1.59
C ARG A 176 -10.31 33.80 2.64
N SER A 177 -9.30 32.96 2.42
CA SER A 177 -8.18 32.82 3.34
C SER A 177 -7.09 33.88 3.15
N ILE A 178 -7.17 34.74 2.12
CA ILE A 178 -6.10 35.71 1.79
C ILE A 178 -6.61 37.17 1.81
N PRO A 179 -5.70 38.15 1.99
CA PRO A 179 -6.03 39.58 1.97
C PRO A 179 -6.79 39.99 0.69
N LYS A 180 -7.78 40.89 0.84
CA LYS A 180 -8.74 41.26 -0.23
C LYS A 180 -8.07 41.78 -1.49
N ASP A 181 -7.01 42.56 -1.33
CA ASP A 181 -6.18 43.14 -2.37
C ASP A 181 -5.49 42.07 -3.25
N LEU A 182 -5.20 40.91 -2.68
CA LEU A 182 -4.53 39.80 -3.37
C LEU A 182 -5.50 38.79 -3.99
N GLN A 183 -6.77 38.80 -3.61
CA GLN A 183 -7.75 37.78 -4.01
C GLN A 183 -7.89 37.61 -5.53
N LYS A 184 -7.76 38.68 -6.30
CA LYS A 184 -7.87 38.63 -7.77
C LYS A 184 -6.80 37.75 -8.41
N HIS A 185 -5.61 37.65 -7.80
CA HIS A 185 -4.46 36.91 -8.33
C HIS A 185 -4.47 35.41 -8.01
N TYR A 186 -5.26 34.97 -7.05
CA TYR A 186 -5.28 33.57 -6.64
C TYR A 186 -6.59 32.88 -7.03
N SER A 187 -6.49 31.64 -7.49
CA SER A 187 -7.64 30.79 -7.82
C SER A 187 -7.29 29.32 -7.66
N ALA A 188 -8.23 28.41 -7.96
CA ALA A 188 -7.93 26.98 -7.99
C ALA A 188 -6.82 26.64 -9.03
N LYS A 189 -6.62 27.47 -10.06
CA LYS A 189 -5.53 27.31 -11.04
C LYS A 189 -4.15 27.58 -10.41
N SER A 190 -4.08 28.39 -9.35
CA SER A 190 -2.85 28.65 -8.60
C SER A 190 -2.22 27.39 -8.02
N LEU A 191 -3.04 26.41 -7.61
CA LEU A 191 -2.57 25.13 -7.07
C LEU A 191 -1.73 24.38 -8.11
N ARG A 192 -2.27 24.21 -9.32
CA ARG A 192 -1.58 23.55 -10.43
C ARG A 192 -0.33 24.33 -10.84
N TYR A 193 -0.40 25.66 -10.91
CA TYR A 193 0.80 26.46 -11.19
C TYR A 193 1.90 26.26 -10.13
N GLY A 194 1.54 26.29 -8.85
CA GLY A 194 2.48 26.03 -7.76
C GLY A 194 3.08 24.63 -7.84
N ALA A 195 2.25 23.60 -8.04
CA ALA A 195 2.70 22.22 -8.15
C ALA A 195 3.59 21.98 -9.38
N THR A 196 3.12 22.30 -10.59
CA THR A 196 3.91 22.15 -11.83
C THR A 196 5.21 22.94 -11.75
N THR A 197 5.21 24.20 -11.27
CA THR A 197 6.46 24.97 -11.13
C THR A 197 7.40 24.34 -10.10
N THR A 198 6.89 23.84 -8.98
CA THR A 198 7.70 23.14 -7.96
C THR A 198 8.43 21.94 -8.57
N LEU A 199 7.72 21.14 -9.37
CA LEU A 199 8.30 20.00 -10.10
C LEU A 199 9.34 20.45 -11.11
N ARG A 200 9.03 21.46 -11.92
CA ARG A 200 9.89 21.95 -13.00
C ARG A 200 11.26 22.43 -12.52
N ILE A 201 11.34 22.93 -11.29
CA ILE A 201 12.59 23.43 -10.70
C ILE A 201 13.21 22.46 -9.71
N HIS A 202 12.59 21.31 -9.49
CA HIS A 202 13.15 20.26 -8.64
C HIS A 202 14.32 19.58 -9.36
N ARG A 203 15.49 19.51 -8.71
CA ARG A 203 16.72 19.00 -9.32
C ARG A 203 16.58 17.58 -9.85
N ASP A 204 15.80 16.76 -9.15
CA ASP A 204 15.68 15.32 -9.41
C ASP A 204 14.46 14.93 -10.25
N ILE A 205 13.71 15.92 -10.74
CA ILE A 205 12.56 15.70 -11.61
C ILE A 205 12.92 16.11 -13.02
N ASN A 206 12.71 15.21 -13.98
CA ASN A 206 12.83 15.55 -15.39
C ASN A 206 11.48 15.95 -16.02
N ASP A 207 11.54 16.52 -17.22
CA ASP A 207 10.37 16.96 -17.98
C ASP A 207 9.32 15.86 -18.21
N THR A 208 9.75 14.60 -18.34
CA THR A 208 8.83 13.47 -18.54
C THR A 208 8.06 13.15 -17.27
N GLU A 209 8.72 13.16 -16.11
CA GLU A 209 8.10 12.92 -14.81
C GLU A 209 7.14 14.05 -14.41
N GLU A 210 7.53 15.30 -14.69
CA GLU A 210 6.65 16.46 -14.55
C GLU A 210 5.41 16.32 -15.44
N THR A 211 5.59 15.94 -16.71
CA THR A 211 4.51 15.69 -17.67
C THR A 211 3.59 14.55 -17.22
N ASN A 212 4.16 13.45 -16.73
CA ASN A 212 3.42 12.29 -16.23
C ASN A 212 2.56 12.65 -15.01
N ARG A 213 3.10 13.44 -14.07
CA ARG A 213 2.37 13.89 -12.89
C ARG A 213 1.23 14.84 -13.26
N SER A 214 1.54 15.85 -14.06
CA SER A 214 0.63 16.93 -14.44
C SER A 214 -0.44 16.53 -15.45
N GLY A 215 -0.25 15.41 -16.16
CA GLY A 215 -1.12 14.96 -17.24
C GLY A 215 -1.02 15.83 -18.50
N HIS A 216 0.07 16.57 -18.68
CA HIS A 216 0.33 17.25 -19.95
C HIS A 216 0.64 16.22 -21.05
N ALA A 217 0.44 16.60 -22.31
CA ALA A 217 0.94 15.81 -23.43
C ALA A 217 2.41 16.17 -23.63
N SER A 218 3.28 15.18 -23.84
CA SER A 218 4.70 15.45 -24.14
C SER A 218 4.88 15.97 -25.56
N GLY A 219 3.86 15.83 -26.41
CA GLY A 219 3.95 16.10 -27.85
C GLY A 219 4.62 14.97 -28.64
N SER A 220 5.06 13.89 -27.98
CA SER A 220 5.70 12.73 -28.58
C SER A 220 4.73 11.57 -28.80
N ASN A 221 4.97 10.76 -29.83
CA ASN A 221 4.26 9.50 -30.07
C ASN A 221 4.49 8.48 -28.94
N SER A 222 5.53 8.65 -28.12
CA SER A 222 5.79 7.81 -26.94
C SER A 222 4.62 7.80 -25.95
N ASP A 223 3.83 8.87 -25.88
CA ASP A 223 2.67 8.97 -24.99
C ASP A 223 1.65 7.83 -25.17
N ARG A 224 1.61 7.22 -26.37
CA ARG A 224 0.73 6.09 -26.70
C ARG A 224 1.24 4.75 -26.19
N TYR A 225 2.54 4.65 -25.91
CA TYR A 225 3.21 3.42 -25.51
C TYR A 225 3.52 3.37 -24.01
N VAL A 226 3.20 4.43 -23.27
CA VAL A 226 3.34 4.49 -21.81
C VAL A 226 2.07 3.97 -21.15
N ASP A 227 2.21 2.95 -20.30
CA ASP A 227 1.12 2.52 -19.42
C ASP A 227 0.91 3.56 -18.31
N ARG A 228 -0.02 4.50 -18.53
CA ARG A 228 -0.34 5.54 -17.55
C ARG A 228 -0.97 5.00 -16.27
N ASN A 229 -1.40 3.73 -16.22
CA ASN A 229 -1.88 3.11 -14.99
C ASN A 229 -0.77 2.51 -14.13
N ASN A 230 0.48 2.54 -14.60
CA ASN A 230 1.62 2.17 -13.77
C ASN A 230 1.91 3.32 -12.75
N PRO A 231 1.75 3.08 -11.43
CA PRO A 231 1.98 4.09 -10.40
C PRO A 231 3.41 4.65 -10.39
N MET A 232 4.40 3.87 -10.86
CA MET A 232 5.78 4.33 -10.96
C MET A 232 5.94 5.58 -11.84
N ASN A 233 5.04 5.81 -12.79
CA ASN A 233 5.10 6.98 -13.66
C ASN A 233 4.77 8.30 -12.93
N THR A 234 3.99 8.25 -11.84
CA THR A 234 3.60 9.46 -11.09
C THR A 234 4.22 9.55 -9.71
N LEU A 235 4.93 8.51 -9.26
CA LEU A 235 5.61 8.48 -7.97
C LEU A 235 6.70 9.55 -7.85
N PRO A 236 7.64 9.74 -8.80
CA PRO A 236 8.67 10.77 -8.67
C PRO A 236 8.08 12.17 -8.52
N GLY A 237 7.11 12.54 -9.35
CA GLY A 237 6.41 13.81 -9.18
C GLY A 237 5.66 13.92 -7.84
N GLY A 238 5.14 12.82 -7.29
CA GLY A 238 4.57 12.81 -5.95
C GLY A 238 5.60 13.12 -4.86
N LEU A 239 6.77 12.46 -4.92
CA LEU A 239 7.89 12.66 -4.02
C LEU A 239 8.47 14.09 -4.10
N GLY A 240 8.62 14.63 -5.32
CA GLY A 240 9.09 16.00 -5.55
C GLY A 240 8.15 17.07 -4.97
N LEU A 241 6.83 16.90 -5.10
CA LEU A 241 5.86 17.77 -4.42
C LEU A 241 5.86 17.60 -2.89
N CYS A 242 6.40 16.48 -2.41
CA CYS A 242 6.53 16.14 -1.00
C CYS A 242 7.89 16.49 -0.38
N GLU A 243 8.73 17.25 -1.09
CA GLU A 243 10.07 17.71 -0.67
C GLU A 243 11.08 16.60 -0.37
N TYR A 244 10.94 15.45 -1.03
CA TYR A 244 12.00 14.47 -1.07
C TYR A 244 13.14 14.97 -1.96
N GLN A 245 14.37 14.89 -1.45
CA GLN A 245 15.54 15.33 -2.22
C GLN A 245 15.87 14.36 -3.35
N ASP A 246 15.69 13.07 -3.10
CA ASP A 246 15.70 11.98 -4.07
C ASP A 246 14.24 11.59 -4.36
N CYS A 247 13.78 11.81 -5.59
CA CYS A 247 12.45 11.51 -6.08
C CYS A 247 12.33 10.11 -6.68
N HIS A 248 13.41 9.33 -6.71
CA HIS A 248 13.43 7.93 -7.16
C HIS A 248 13.59 6.94 -6.01
N MET A 249 13.70 7.42 -4.77
CA MET A 249 13.71 6.58 -3.57
C MET A 249 12.34 5.97 -3.25
N ALA A 250 12.34 4.96 -2.37
CA ALA A 250 11.11 4.46 -1.78
C ALA A 250 10.56 5.48 -0.77
N PRO A 251 9.26 5.83 -0.81
CA PRO A 251 8.68 6.75 0.16
C PRO A 251 8.75 6.18 1.58
N ALA A 252 8.97 7.07 2.53
CA ALA A 252 8.78 6.77 3.93
C ALA A 252 7.28 6.88 4.28
N ALA A 253 6.85 6.09 5.27
CA ALA A 253 5.51 6.20 5.85
C ALA A 253 5.60 6.00 7.37
N PRO A 254 4.84 6.75 8.18
CA PRO A 254 4.73 6.51 9.61
C PRO A 254 4.01 5.17 9.81
N THR A 255 4.65 4.24 10.51
CA THR A 255 4.09 2.90 10.73
C THR A 255 3.90 2.63 12.21
N PHE A 256 2.77 2.03 12.56
CA PHE A 256 2.53 1.55 13.93
C PHE A 256 3.50 0.45 14.34
N PHE A 257 4.13 -0.24 13.38
CA PHE A 257 5.19 -1.21 13.67
C PHE A 257 6.35 -0.59 14.47
N SER A 258 6.68 0.68 14.20
CA SER A 258 7.71 1.41 14.97
C SER A 258 7.37 1.52 16.46
N LEU A 259 6.09 1.41 16.83
CA LEU A 259 5.63 1.49 18.21
C LEU A 259 5.77 0.15 18.96
N GLY A 260 6.06 -0.95 18.26
CA GLY A 260 6.28 -2.28 18.84
C GLY A 260 5.12 -3.24 18.55
N PRO A 261 5.39 -4.54 18.28
CA PRO A 261 4.38 -5.53 17.92
C PRO A 261 3.32 -5.75 19.01
N GLU A 262 3.66 -5.51 20.27
CA GLU A 262 2.77 -5.62 21.43
C GLU A 262 1.59 -4.63 21.41
N ASN A 263 1.66 -3.61 20.56
CA ASN A 263 0.64 -2.57 20.44
C ASN A 263 -0.33 -2.80 19.25
N VAL A 264 -0.10 -3.80 18.39
CA VAL A 264 -0.91 -4.04 17.17
C VAL A 264 -2.40 -4.17 17.46
N GLU A 265 -2.78 -4.98 18.46
CA GLU A 265 -4.20 -5.14 18.81
C GLU A 265 -4.82 -3.88 19.41
N VAL A 266 -4.03 -3.09 20.14
CA VAL A 266 -4.49 -1.81 20.68
C VAL A 266 -4.74 -0.83 19.54
N PHE A 267 -3.85 -0.78 18.54
CA PHE A 267 -4.02 0.07 17.37
C PHE A 267 -5.23 -0.35 16.55
N ASN A 268 -5.45 -1.65 16.33
CA ASN A 268 -6.63 -2.11 15.60
C ASN A 268 -7.93 -1.67 16.30
N LYS A 269 -8.01 -1.81 17.63
CA LYS A 269 -9.15 -1.31 18.42
C LYS A 269 -9.28 0.22 18.33
N PHE A 270 -8.16 0.93 18.43
CA PHE A 270 -8.12 2.39 18.34
C PHE A 270 -8.62 2.90 16.99
N ILE A 271 -8.14 2.33 15.88
CA ILE A 271 -8.58 2.67 14.53
C ILE A 271 -10.07 2.34 14.35
N ASP A 272 -10.52 1.16 14.78
CA ASP A 272 -11.91 0.75 14.62
C ASP A 272 -12.89 1.64 15.41
N LYS A 273 -12.46 2.18 16.56
CA LYS A 273 -13.25 3.19 17.31
C LYS A 273 -13.15 4.60 16.74
N LEU A 274 -12.04 4.93 16.09
CA LEU A 274 -11.79 6.28 15.58
C LEU A 274 -12.43 6.51 14.21
N VAL A 275 -12.38 5.50 13.34
CA VAL A 275 -12.76 5.60 11.93
C VAL A 275 -14.12 4.95 11.71
N HIS A 276 -15.14 5.79 11.56
CA HIS A 276 -16.47 5.33 11.23
C HIS A 276 -16.68 5.33 9.71
N TYR A 277 -17.29 4.27 9.18
CA TYR A 277 -17.60 4.15 7.76
C TYR A 277 -18.92 3.40 7.55
N ASP A 278 -19.58 3.68 6.43
CA ASP A 278 -20.78 2.95 6.02
C ASP A 278 -20.46 1.46 5.76
N PRO A 279 -21.32 0.51 6.15
CA PRO A 279 -21.09 -0.93 5.92
C PRO A 279 -20.76 -1.29 4.47
N HIS A 280 -21.23 -0.51 3.48
CA HIS A 280 -20.88 -0.70 2.08
C HIS A 280 -19.37 -0.63 1.81
N PHE A 281 -18.61 0.08 2.64
CA PHE A 281 -17.16 0.20 2.51
C PHE A 281 -16.37 -0.82 3.34
N THR A 282 -17.01 -1.82 3.95
CA THR A 282 -16.33 -2.82 4.79
C THR A 282 -15.22 -3.56 4.03
N ASN A 283 -15.42 -3.89 2.76
CA ASN A 283 -14.40 -4.53 1.91
C ASN A 283 -13.25 -3.59 1.50
N LEU A 284 -13.40 -2.29 1.71
CA LEU A 284 -12.37 -1.29 1.45
C LEU A 284 -11.60 -0.95 2.73
N PHE A 285 -12.29 -0.59 3.81
CA PHE A 285 -11.66 -0.01 5.02
C PHE A 285 -11.73 -0.90 6.27
N GLY A 286 -12.48 -2.00 6.23
CA GLY A 286 -12.49 -2.98 7.32
C GLY A 286 -11.11 -3.60 7.52
N ARG A 287 -10.93 -4.42 8.57
CA ARG A 287 -9.63 -5.01 8.92
C ARG A 287 -8.96 -5.78 7.77
N GLU A 288 -9.75 -6.47 6.96
CA GLU A 288 -9.30 -7.21 5.77
C GLU A 288 -9.48 -6.40 4.46
N GLY A 289 -9.83 -5.12 4.58
CA GLY A 289 -10.11 -4.25 3.45
C GLY A 289 -8.84 -3.80 2.74
N LYS A 290 -8.90 -3.69 1.40
CA LYS A 290 -7.73 -3.34 0.57
C LYS A 290 -7.15 -1.92 0.83
N LEU A 291 -7.89 -1.06 1.51
CA LEU A 291 -7.49 0.29 1.93
C LEU A 291 -7.28 0.40 3.44
N ARG A 292 -7.30 -0.70 4.19
CA ARG A 292 -6.93 -0.70 5.61
C ARG A 292 -5.53 -0.12 5.84
N PRO A 293 -4.50 -0.45 5.03
CA PRO A 293 -3.17 0.14 5.23
C PRO A 293 -3.16 1.67 5.03
N MET A 294 -3.97 2.20 4.11
CA MET A 294 -4.14 3.65 3.97
C MET A 294 -4.75 4.26 5.24
N ILE A 295 -5.77 3.62 5.83
CA ILE A 295 -6.37 4.09 7.09
C ILE A 295 -5.35 4.08 8.22
N GLU A 296 -4.50 3.06 8.29
CA GLU A 296 -3.41 3.00 9.26
C GLU A 296 -2.44 4.18 9.10
N GLU A 297 -2.02 4.50 7.87
CA GLU A 297 -1.16 5.66 7.59
C GLU A 297 -1.82 7.00 7.90
N VAL A 298 -3.12 7.14 7.60
CA VAL A 298 -3.93 8.32 7.94
C VAL A 298 -3.94 8.56 9.46
N VAL A 299 -4.20 7.52 10.26
CA VAL A 299 -4.22 7.63 11.72
C VAL A 299 -2.81 7.78 12.29
N ALA A 300 -1.83 7.05 11.76
CA ALA A 300 -0.43 7.17 12.17
C ALA A 300 0.11 8.58 11.92
N SER A 301 -0.30 9.24 10.82
CA SER A 301 0.05 10.64 10.55
C SER A 301 -0.53 11.59 11.59
N ALA A 302 -1.80 11.42 11.95
CA ALA A 302 -2.43 12.25 12.97
C ALA A 302 -1.74 12.11 14.34
N ILE A 303 -1.33 10.89 14.71
CA ILE A 303 -0.56 10.66 15.94
C ILE A 303 0.86 11.20 15.81
N MET A 304 1.53 11.00 14.68
CA MET A 304 2.88 11.55 14.43
C MET A 304 2.91 13.07 14.64
N TYR A 305 1.92 13.79 14.09
CA TYR A 305 1.81 15.25 14.20
C TYR A 305 1.15 15.74 15.51
N PHE A 306 0.75 14.84 16.42
CA PHE A 306 0.01 15.19 17.63
C PHE A 306 0.76 16.20 18.51
N ASN A 307 2.06 16.02 18.72
CA ASN A 307 2.86 16.94 19.52
C ASN A 307 2.94 18.34 18.90
N ASP A 308 3.09 18.43 17.58
CA ASP A 308 3.15 19.73 16.87
C ASP A 308 1.82 20.45 16.98
N ILE A 309 0.71 19.76 16.68
CA ILE A 309 -0.64 20.31 16.77
C ILE A 309 -0.94 20.77 18.20
N ARG A 310 -0.49 20.04 19.22
CA ARG A 310 -0.68 20.43 20.62
C ARG A 310 0.11 21.68 21.00
N VAL A 311 1.30 21.88 20.42
CA VAL A 311 2.09 23.08 20.64
C VAL A 311 1.48 24.27 19.90
N ASP A 312 1.13 24.08 18.63
CA ASP A 312 0.64 25.14 17.73
C ASP A 312 -0.82 25.51 18.02
N HIS A 313 -1.63 24.52 18.42
CA HIS A 313 -3.08 24.61 18.63
C HIS A 313 -3.55 23.76 19.83
N PRO A 314 -3.18 24.11 21.07
CA PRO A 314 -3.40 23.27 22.27
C PRO A 314 -4.87 22.93 22.56
N SER A 315 -5.81 23.72 22.05
CA SER A 315 -7.26 23.53 22.24
C SER A 315 -7.96 22.95 21.01
N HIS A 316 -7.22 22.47 20.01
CA HIS A 316 -7.81 21.94 18.78
C HIS A 316 -8.59 20.64 19.05
N GLU A 317 -9.78 20.49 18.45
CA GLU A 317 -10.68 19.36 18.73
C GLU A 317 -10.10 17.99 18.35
N ILE A 318 -9.14 17.93 17.44
CA ILE A 318 -8.38 16.71 17.10
C ILE A 318 -7.70 16.11 18.34
N ILE A 319 -7.09 16.95 19.17
CA ILE A 319 -6.40 16.52 20.39
C ILE A 319 -7.42 15.85 21.31
N HIS A 320 -8.56 16.51 21.50
CA HIS A 320 -9.63 16.01 22.36
C HIS A 320 -10.19 14.69 21.82
N LYS A 321 -10.43 14.58 20.50
CA LYS A 321 -10.92 13.37 19.85
C LYS A 321 -9.96 12.19 20.03
N LEU A 322 -8.67 12.38 19.75
CA LEU A 322 -7.65 11.34 19.88
C LEU A 322 -7.49 10.87 21.33
N VAL A 323 -7.49 11.80 22.29
CA VAL A 323 -7.39 11.48 23.73
C VAL A 323 -8.64 10.75 24.22
N THR A 324 -9.84 11.19 23.84
CA THR A 324 -11.10 10.52 24.22
C THR A 324 -11.14 9.10 23.70
N VAL A 325 -10.87 8.88 22.40
CA VAL A 325 -10.83 7.52 21.84
C VAL A 325 -9.69 6.69 22.46
N GLY A 326 -8.57 7.33 22.79
CA GLY A 326 -7.45 6.69 23.47
C GLY A 326 -7.83 6.17 24.85
N ASN A 327 -8.54 6.96 25.65
CA ASN A 327 -9.08 6.53 26.94
C ASN A 327 -10.06 5.37 26.77
N ASP A 328 -10.97 5.46 25.79
CA ASP A 328 -11.94 4.40 25.51
C ASP A 328 -11.29 3.08 25.06
N CYS A 329 -10.10 3.15 24.48
CA CYS A 329 -9.30 2.00 24.05
C CYS A 329 -8.27 1.54 25.09
N ASP A 330 -8.20 2.21 26.24
CA ASP A 330 -7.24 1.94 27.31
C ASP A 330 -5.78 1.91 26.78
N ILE A 331 -5.43 2.89 25.94
CA ILE A 331 -4.07 2.98 25.39
C ILE A 331 -3.06 3.42 26.46
N GLY A 332 -3.52 4.05 27.54
CA GLY A 332 -2.71 4.43 28.68
C GLY A 332 -2.34 3.22 29.53
N ARG A 333 -1.23 2.56 29.20
CA ARG A 333 -0.68 1.44 29.98
C ARG A 333 0.39 1.94 30.95
N ASN A 334 0.71 1.15 31.98
CA ASN A 334 1.83 1.39 32.90
C ASN A 334 1.82 2.78 33.53
N GLU A 335 0.69 3.15 34.16
CA GLU A 335 0.51 4.44 34.86
C GLU A 335 0.50 5.68 33.95
N MET A 336 0.57 5.51 32.62
CA MET A 336 0.42 6.61 31.67
C MET A 336 -1.04 6.86 31.33
N SER A 337 -1.45 8.12 31.29
CA SER A 337 -2.72 8.53 30.66
C SER A 337 -2.66 8.37 29.13
N ALA A 338 -3.81 8.30 28.46
CA ALA A 338 -3.87 8.27 26.99
C ALA A 338 -3.17 9.48 26.35
N MET A 339 -3.27 10.67 26.96
CA MET A 339 -2.54 11.86 26.55
C MET A 339 -1.02 11.63 26.57
N GLN A 340 -0.48 11.12 27.68
CA GLN A 340 0.96 10.84 27.79
C GLN A 340 1.39 9.76 26.79
N GLN A 341 0.56 8.75 26.56
CA GLN A 341 0.86 7.71 25.58
C GLN A 341 0.90 8.26 24.14
N LEU A 342 -0.06 9.10 23.76
CA LEU A 342 -0.10 9.75 22.44
C LEU A 342 1.12 10.66 22.22
N VAL A 343 1.60 11.33 23.27
CA VAL A 343 2.83 12.14 23.22
C VAL A 343 4.04 11.27 22.94
N ALA A 344 4.17 10.14 23.65
CA ALA A 344 5.27 9.20 23.47
C ALA A 344 5.22 8.57 22.06
N TRP A 345 4.03 8.17 21.60
CA TRP A 345 3.83 7.63 20.25
C TRP A 345 4.15 8.65 19.16
N SER A 346 3.72 9.90 19.33
CA SER A 346 4.01 11.00 18.40
C SER A 346 5.52 11.17 18.21
N THR A 347 6.28 11.21 19.30
CA THR A 347 7.75 11.30 19.27
C THR A 347 8.36 10.10 18.54
N LYS A 348 7.97 8.87 18.90
CA LYS A 348 8.55 7.64 18.33
C LYS A 348 8.22 7.47 16.85
N LEU A 349 6.98 7.78 16.44
CA LEU A 349 6.58 7.77 15.03
C LEU A 349 7.34 8.81 14.22
N LYS A 350 7.49 10.03 14.75
CA LYS A 350 8.26 11.10 14.10
C LYS A 350 9.72 10.71 13.93
N GLU A 351 10.37 10.20 14.98
CA GLU A 351 11.77 9.73 14.92
C GLU A 351 11.95 8.62 13.88
N SER A 352 11.06 7.61 13.89
CA SER A 352 11.09 6.52 12.92
C SER A 352 10.87 7.02 11.48
N PHE A 353 9.91 7.92 11.28
CA PHE A 353 9.59 8.48 9.97
C PHE A 353 10.74 9.32 9.43
N VAL A 354 11.26 10.27 10.23
CA VAL A 354 12.40 11.11 9.86
C VAL A 354 13.63 10.26 9.55
N THR A 355 13.91 9.25 10.37
CA THR A 355 15.05 8.34 10.12
C THR A 355 14.86 7.59 8.81
N ALA A 356 13.68 7.04 8.55
CA ALA A 356 13.37 6.35 7.29
C ALA A 356 13.46 7.29 6.07
N SER A 357 13.11 8.57 6.22
CA SER A 357 13.26 9.59 5.18
C SER A 357 14.69 10.09 4.99
N LEU A 358 15.57 9.88 5.98
CA LEU A 358 16.99 10.28 5.98
C LEU A 358 17.94 9.14 5.61
N VAL A 359 17.45 7.92 5.38
CA VAL A 359 18.28 6.85 4.80
C VAL A 359 18.58 7.26 3.34
N GLU A 360 19.58 8.14 3.23
CA GLU A 360 20.17 8.74 2.04
C GLU A 360 21.07 7.70 1.32
N ASP A 361 21.04 7.76 -0.01
CA ASP A 361 22.21 7.72 -0.89
C ASP A 361 23.09 6.46 -0.98
N GLY A 362 22.65 5.32 -0.47
CA GLY A 362 23.49 4.12 -0.53
C GLY A 362 22.75 2.81 -0.33
N SER A 363 22.17 2.30 -1.42
CA SER A 363 21.68 0.92 -1.59
C SER A 363 20.33 0.58 -0.93
N ASN A 364 19.34 0.34 -1.80
CA ASN A 364 18.18 -0.53 -1.54
C ASN A 364 18.54 -1.82 -0.78
N HIS A 365 19.80 -2.25 -0.84
CA HIS A 365 20.36 -3.36 -0.09
C HIS A 365 20.17 -3.22 1.43
N GLN A 366 20.37 -2.05 2.04
CA GLN A 366 20.27 -1.93 3.50
C GLN A 366 18.82 -2.01 4.00
N MET A 367 17.88 -1.48 3.22
CA MET A 367 16.45 -1.60 3.50
C MET A 367 15.97 -3.04 3.30
N VAL A 368 16.39 -3.71 2.21
CA VAL A 368 16.11 -5.13 1.98
C VAL A 368 16.73 -6.00 3.08
N LEU A 369 17.97 -5.73 3.50
CA LEU A 369 18.61 -6.44 4.60
C LEU A 369 17.87 -6.23 5.93
N SER A 370 17.41 -5.01 6.21
CA SER A 370 16.65 -4.71 7.43
C SER A 370 15.27 -5.40 7.42
N ALA A 371 14.61 -5.46 6.26
CA ALA A 371 13.36 -6.18 6.06
C ALA A 371 13.57 -7.70 6.20
N LEU A 372 14.63 -8.25 5.60
CA LEU A 372 15.00 -9.66 5.72
C LEU A 372 15.36 -10.04 7.17
N GLN A 373 16.09 -9.18 7.88
CA GLN A 373 16.41 -9.37 9.30
C GLN A 373 15.15 -9.34 10.17
N SER A 374 14.22 -8.43 9.91
CA SER A 374 12.94 -8.35 10.62
C SER A 374 12.08 -9.59 10.36
N LEU A 375 12.03 -10.05 9.11
CA LEU A 375 11.34 -11.30 8.74
C LEU A 375 11.99 -12.51 9.42
N GLN A 376 13.31 -12.57 9.43
CA GLN A 376 14.08 -13.65 10.08
C GLN A 376 13.79 -13.71 11.58
N LEU A 377 13.73 -12.55 12.26
CA LEU A 377 13.40 -12.48 13.68
C LEU A 377 11.95 -12.93 13.95
N SER A 378 11.01 -12.54 13.08
CA SER A 378 9.61 -12.98 13.18
C SER A 378 9.47 -14.48 12.97
N VAL A 379 10.15 -15.05 11.97
CA VAL A 379 10.14 -16.49 11.72
C VAL A 379 10.74 -17.24 12.91
N ALA A 380 11.88 -16.79 13.43
CA ALA A 380 12.52 -17.41 14.60
C ALA A 380 11.61 -17.39 15.83
N THR A 381 10.88 -16.30 16.06
CA THR A 381 9.90 -16.18 17.15
C THR A 381 8.75 -17.16 16.98
N CYS A 382 8.17 -17.25 15.78
CA CYS A 382 7.09 -18.19 15.48
C CYS A 382 7.55 -19.65 15.63
N THR A 383 8.77 -19.98 15.18
CA THR A 383 9.33 -21.33 15.34
C THR A 383 9.51 -21.68 16.81
N HIS A 384 10.05 -20.76 17.62
CA HIS A 384 10.20 -20.97 19.06
C HIS A 384 8.86 -21.17 19.78
N GLN A 385 7.83 -20.39 19.42
CA GLN A 385 6.48 -20.57 19.95
C GLN A 385 5.88 -21.94 19.57
N LEU A 386 6.10 -22.39 18.33
CA LEU A 386 5.66 -23.70 17.88
C LEU A 386 6.35 -24.83 18.67
N ASP A 387 7.67 -24.72 18.88
CA ASP A 387 8.43 -25.68 19.67
C ASP A 387 7.91 -25.78 21.12
N GLN A 388 7.59 -24.64 21.74
CA GLN A 388 6.99 -24.63 23.08
C GLN A 388 5.64 -25.36 23.10
N CYS A 389 4.76 -25.09 22.15
CA CYS A 389 3.47 -25.79 22.05
C CYS A 389 3.64 -27.31 21.83
N VAL A 390 4.64 -27.73 21.06
CA VAL A 390 4.94 -29.16 20.86
C VAL A 390 5.44 -29.80 22.16
N GLN A 391 6.33 -29.15 22.91
CA GLN A 391 6.82 -29.67 24.19
C GLN A 391 5.71 -29.78 25.24
N GLU A 392 4.82 -28.78 25.34
CA GLU A 392 3.66 -28.83 26.22
C GLU A 392 2.72 -30.00 25.87
N ASN A 393 2.47 -30.23 24.58
CA ASN A 393 1.66 -31.36 24.13
C ASN A 393 2.31 -32.72 24.45
N ILE A 394 3.64 -32.85 24.29
CA ILE A 394 4.37 -34.08 24.63
C ILE A 394 4.29 -34.35 26.14
N LEU A 395 4.51 -33.33 26.98
CA LEU A 395 4.42 -33.45 28.43
C LEU A 395 3.01 -33.85 28.88
N THR A 396 1.99 -33.25 28.27
CA THR A 396 0.58 -33.56 28.56
C THR A 396 0.24 -35.00 28.16
N THR A 397 0.70 -35.43 26.99
CA THR A 397 0.47 -36.80 26.48
C THR A 397 1.18 -37.85 27.34
N ASN A 398 2.42 -37.58 27.77
CA ASN A 398 3.17 -38.50 28.63
C ASN A 398 2.54 -38.60 30.03
N THR A 399 2.00 -37.50 30.57
CA THR A 399 1.32 -37.49 31.88
C THR A 399 0.04 -38.36 31.85
N ILE A 400 -0.70 -38.32 30.73
CA ILE A 400 -1.89 -39.17 30.52
C ILE A 400 -1.51 -40.66 30.45
N ILE A 401 -0.36 -40.99 29.82
CA ILE A 401 0.10 -42.38 29.67
C ILE A 401 0.65 -42.95 31.00
N THR A 402 1.20 -42.12 31.89
CA THR A 402 1.78 -42.58 33.16
C THR A 402 0.82 -42.63 34.34
N THR A 403 -0.45 -42.24 34.17
CA THR A 403 -1.42 -42.31 35.28
C THR A 403 -2.02 -43.72 35.35
N PRO A 404 -1.72 -44.54 36.37
CA PRO A 404 -2.26 -45.88 36.47
C PRO A 404 -3.78 -45.81 36.69
N GLN A 405 -4.55 -46.40 35.77
CA GLN A 405 -5.97 -46.64 36.00
C GLN A 405 -6.13 -47.60 37.18
N VAL A 406 -6.48 -47.07 38.35
CA VAL A 406 -6.99 -47.86 39.46
C VAL A 406 -8.40 -48.30 39.07
N MET A 407 -8.52 -49.52 38.57
CA MET A 407 -9.82 -50.19 38.40
C MET A 407 -10.39 -50.54 39.77
N SER A 408 -11.27 -49.70 40.31
CA SER A 408 -12.13 -50.07 41.43
C SER A 408 -13.46 -50.61 40.91
N THR A 409 -13.76 -51.85 41.31
CA THR A 409 -14.99 -52.62 41.06
C THR A 409 -16.25 -51.91 41.60
N PRO A 410 -17.43 -52.05 40.97
CA PRO A 410 -18.66 -51.42 41.46
C PRO A 410 -19.35 -52.31 42.52
N GLN A 411 -19.51 -51.79 43.74
CA GLN A 411 -20.46 -52.30 44.72
C GLN A 411 -21.81 -51.58 44.56
N GLN A 412 -22.87 -52.37 44.35
CA GLN A 412 -24.27 -51.95 44.44
C GLN A 412 -24.65 -51.67 45.89
N VAL A 413 -25.21 -50.48 46.19
CA VAL A 413 -26.12 -50.28 47.33
C VAL A 413 -27.21 -49.26 46.95
N ALA A 414 -28.40 -49.53 47.46
CA ALA A 414 -29.71 -49.00 47.14
C ALA A 414 -29.98 -47.51 47.49
N LEU A 415 -31.01 -46.99 46.82
CA LEU A 415 -31.77 -45.75 47.09
C LEU A 415 -32.29 -45.68 48.55
N PRO A 416 -32.55 -44.46 49.06
CA PRO A 416 -33.95 -44.07 49.14
C PRO A 416 -34.26 -42.60 48.75
N VAL A 417 -35.55 -42.44 48.46
CA VAL A 417 -36.34 -41.28 48.09
C VAL A 417 -36.43 -40.23 49.22
N ALA A 418 -36.34 -38.94 48.89
CA ALA A 418 -37.23 -37.89 49.43
C ALA A 418 -37.10 -36.53 48.72
N THR A 419 -38.27 -35.92 48.59
CA THR A 419 -38.72 -34.64 48.03
C THR A 419 -38.15 -33.35 48.66
N GLY A 420 -38.11 -32.24 47.90
CA GLY A 420 -38.33 -30.89 48.48
C GLY A 420 -37.58 -29.69 47.88
N VAL A 421 -38.22 -29.01 46.91
CA VAL A 421 -38.32 -27.55 46.66
C VAL A 421 -37.14 -26.58 46.98
N SER A 422 -36.57 -26.04 45.88
CA SER A 422 -36.22 -24.64 45.54
C SER A 422 -35.85 -23.61 46.61
N THR A 423 -34.66 -22.99 46.46
CA THR A 423 -34.50 -21.54 46.16
C THR A 423 -33.13 -21.27 45.53
N ALA A 424 -33.08 -20.30 44.61
CA ALA A 424 -31.97 -20.01 43.71
C ALA A 424 -30.84 -19.19 44.35
N SER A 425 -29.59 -19.49 43.97
CA SER A 425 -28.46 -18.56 44.00
C SER A 425 -27.74 -18.61 42.65
N VAL A 426 -27.52 -17.44 42.06
CA VAL A 426 -26.83 -17.25 40.79
C VAL A 426 -25.33 -17.17 41.06
N THR A 427 -24.57 -18.17 40.62
CA THR A 427 -23.11 -18.13 40.61
C THR A 427 -22.60 -18.19 39.18
N VAL A 428 -21.78 -17.20 38.84
CA VAL A 428 -21.13 -16.93 37.56
C VAL A 428 -20.31 -18.14 37.06
N GLN A 429 -20.63 -18.65 35.87
CA GLN A 429 -19.83 -19.68 35.18
C GLN A 429 -18.56 -19.08 34.54
N ARG A 430 -17.40 -19.68 34.84
CA ARG A 430 -16.14 -19.46 34.12
C ARG A 430 -16.15 -20.10 32.72
N PRO A 431 -15.35 -19.62 31.75
CA PRO A 431 -15.31 -20.17 30.40
C PRO A 431 -14.70 -21.59 30.39
N ARG A 432 -15.30 -22.47 29.59
CA ARG A 432 -14.79 -23.82 29.30
C ARG A 432 -13.44 -23.71 28.56
N SER A 433 -12.44 -24.47 29.02
CA SER A 433 -11.12 -24.52 28.39
C SER A 433 -11.14 -25.37 27.12
N LEU A 434 -10.23 -25.03 26.19
CA LEU A 434 -9.94 -25.72 24.92
C LEU A 434 -9.69 -27.24 25.09
N VAL A 435 -9.35 -27.67 26.29
CA VAL A 435 -9.06 -29.07 26.67
C VAL A 435 -10.30 -29.97 26.55
N ALA A 436 -11.50 -29.42 26.79
CA ALA A 436 -12.74 -30.19 26.72
C ALA A 436 -13.09 -30.61 25.27
N THR A 437 -12.69 -29.83 24.27
CA THR A 437 -13.04 -30.08 22.86
C THR A 437 -12.14 -31.13 22.21
N LEU A 438 -10.92 -31.34 22.72
CA LEU A 438 -9.99 -32.36 22.22
C LEU A 438 -10.27 -33.75 22.79
N ALA A 439 -10.84 -33.84 24.00
CA ALA A 439 -11.23 -35.10 24.62
C ALA A 439 -12.41 -35.79 23.90
N GLU A 440 -13.33 -35.02 23.31
CA GLU A 440 -14.45 -35.57 22.52
C GLU A 440 -14.01 -36.10 21.14
N ALA A 441 -12.93 -35.57 20.56
CA ALA A 441 -12.43 -36.03 19.25
C ALA A 441 -11.70 -37.40 19.34
N SER A 442 -11.11 -37.73 20.50
CA SER A 442 -10.33 -38.96 20.68
C SER A 442 -11.17 -40.22 20.88
N GLN A 443 -12.47 -40.11 21.15
CA GLN A 443 -13.35 -41.29 21.32
C GLN A 443 -13.97 -41.80 20.01
N LEU A 444 -13.76 -41.10 18.88
CA LEU A 444 -14.39 -41.44 17.60
C LEU A 444 -13.50 -42.18 16.59
N THR A 445 -12.21 -42.37 16.87
CA THR A 445 -11.31 -43.10 15.97
C THR A 445 -10.57 -44.19 16.73
N GLY A 446 -11.20 -45.36 16.84
CA GLY A 446 -10.55 -46.57 17.30
C GLY A 446 -9.43 -46.97 16.33
N GLY A 447 -8.18 -46.74 16.73
CA GLY A 447 -6.99 -47.15 15.99
C GLY A 447 -5.76 -47.01 16.86
N GLY A 448 -5.20 -48.13 17.32
CA GLY A 448 -3.99 -48.15 18.13
C GLY A 448 -2.78 -47.62 17.36
N VAL A 449 -2.00 -46.75 18.00
CA VAL A 449 -0.72 -46.28 17.48
C VAL A 449 0.39 -47.10 18.11
N ALA A 450 1.01 -47.98 17.32
CA ALA A 450 2.29 -48.58 17.65
C ALA A 450 3.42 -47.72 17.04
N ASN A 451 4.36 -47.32 17.89
CA ASN A 451 5.74 -46.92 17.63
C ASN A 451 6.02 -45.83 16.58
N VAL A 452 6.30 -44.60 17.06
CA VAL A 452 7.10 -43.60 16.34
C VAL A 452 8.51 -43.59 16.95
N PRO A 453 9.61 -43.77 16.17
CA PRO A 453 10.96 -43.79 16.71
C PRO A 453 11.44 -42.40 17.16
N GLN A 454 12.13 -42.35 18.29
CA GLN A 454 12.63 -41.16 19.00
C GLN A 454 13.77 -40.38 18.30
N ALA A 455 14.01 -40.58 17.01
CA ALA A 455 15.19 -40.05 16.31
C ALA A 455 14.81 -39.18 15.12
N ASP A 456 14.39 -37.92 15.35
CA ASP A 456 14.29 -36.97 14.23
C ASP A 456 14.44 -35.47 14.57
N VAL A 457 14.34 -35.07 15.85
CA VAL A 457 14.45 -33.65 16.21
C VAL A 457 15.91 -33.14 16.17
N LYS A 458 16.88 -34.03 16.43
CA LYS A 458 18.32 -33.69 16.37
C LYS A 458 18.82 -33.45 14.94
N SER A 459 18.27 -34.19 13.96
CA SER A 459 18.69 -34.13 12.55
C SER A 459 18.28 -32.82 11.88
N ILE A 460 17.09 -32.30 12.17
CA ILE A 460 16.60 -31.04 11.60
C ILE A 460 17.39 -29.83 12.14
N SER A 461 17.72 -29.82 13.44
CA SER A 461 18.58 -28.79 14.05
C SER A 461 20.02 -28.84 13.52
N GLN A 462 20.56 -30.04 13.24
CA GLN A 462 21.89 -30.18 12.64
C GLN A 462 21.93 -29.77 11.16
N CYS A 463 20.87 -30.03 10.38
CA CYS A 463 20.77 -29.56 9.00
C CYS A 463 20.77 -28.02 8.92
N LEU A 464 20.06 -27.33 9.82
CA LEU A 464 20.02 -25.86 9.83
C LEU A 464 21.33 -25.22 10.31
N LEU A 465 22.04 -25.86 11.25
CA LEU A 465 23.37 -25.41 11.68
C LEU A 465 24.46 -25.68 10.62
N TYR A 466 24.32 -26.72 9.78
CA TYR A 466 25.29 -27.06 8.74
C TYR A 466 25.29 -26.05 7.57
N PHE A 467 24.13 -25.50 7.19
CA PHE A 467 24.05 -24.44 6.17
C PHE A 467 24.74 -23.13 6.57
N HIS A 468 24.93 -22.90 7.87
CA HIS A 468 25.55 -21.68 8.40
C HIS A 468 27.09 -21.74 8.48
N GLY A 469 27.70 -22.92 8.24
CA GLY A 469 29.10 -23.19 8.60
C GLY A 469 30.16 -23.12 7.49
N LYS A 470 29.79 -23.04 6.20
CA LYS A 470 30.79 -22.97 5.11
C LYS A 470 30.54 -21.80 4.16
N GLY A 471 31.23 -20.70 4.45
CA GLY A 471 31.56 -19.70 3.45
C GLY A 471 32.43 -20.30 2.34
N SER A 472 32.21 -19.81 1.12
CA SER A 472 32.94 -20.08 -0.12
C SER A 472 32.28 -21.11 -1.06
N PHE A 473 31.44 -20.61 -1.97
CA PHE A 473 31.23 -21.23 -3.28
C PHE A 473 32.30 -20.68 -4.25
N ARG A 474 33.38 -21.44 -4.47
CA ARG A 474 34.21 -21.32 -5.67
C ARG A 474 33.92 -22.51 -6.60
N ASN A 475 33.56 -22.16 -7.83
CA ASN A 475 33.64 -22.90 -9.10
C ASN A 475 33.96 -24.39 -9.07
N VAL A 476 33.08 -25.20 -9.70
CA VAL A 476 33.31 -26.11 -10.86
C VAL A 476 32.14 -27.12 -10.87
N ARG A 477 30.92 -26.71 -11.23
CA ARG A 477 29.81 -27.61 -11.67
C ARG A 477 28.72 -26.92 -12.52
N SER A 478 28.87 -25.63 -12.85
CA SER A 478 27.82 -24.86 -13.55
C SER A 478 27.69 -25.19 -15.04
N LYS A 479 28.73 -25.67 -15.71
CA LYS A 479 28.70 -25.89 -17.17
C LYS A 479 27.93 -27.14 -17.60
N GLU A 480 27.92 -28.19 -16.79
CA GLU A 480 27.18 -29.43 -17.08
C GLU A 480 25.70 -29.29 -16.74
N ALA A 481 25.40 -28.57 -15.66
CA ALA A 481 24.05 -28.17 -15.25
C ALA A 481 23.32 -27.35 -16.32
N ILE A 482 24.02 -26.44 -17.00
CA ILE A 482 23.45 -25.60 -18.07
C ILE A 482 23.17 -26.42 -19.34
N LYS A 483 24.01 -27.41 -19.67
CA LYS A 483 23.80 -28.28 -20.85
C LYS A 483 22.60 -29.24 -20.69
N ALA A 484 22.25 -29.63 -19.46
CA ALA A 484 21.12 -30.53 -19.23
C ALA A 484 19.74 -29.88 -19.46
N TRP A 485 19.66 -28.54 -19.44
CA TRP A 485 18.40 -27.79 -19.40
C TRP A 485 17.90 -27.25 -20.76
N GLU A 486 18.70 -27.30 -21.83
CA GLU A 486 18.23 -26.85 -23.15
C GLU A 486 17.20 -27.83 -23.74
N VAL A 487 15.95 -27.39 -23.88
CA VAL A 487 14.90 -28.11 -24.62
C VAL A 487 14.18 -27.17 -25.59
N PRO A 488 14.00 -27.54 -26.87
CA PRO A 488 13.26 -26.74 -27.85
C PRO A 488 11.75 -26.76 -27.58
N ASN A 489 11.09 -25.62 -27.84
CA ASN A 489 9.64 -25.44 -27.67
C ASN A 489 8.84 -26.32 -28.64
N THR A 490 8.32 -27.46 -28.15
CA THR A 490 7.20 -28.17 -28.78
C THR A 490 6.19 -28.66 -27.73
N SER A 491 4.92 -28.71 -28.11
CA SER A 491 3.72 -28.76 -27.26
C SER A 491 3.43 -30.12 -26.59
N ARG A 492 4.42 -31.00 -26.42
CA ARG A 492 4.27 -32.26 -25.67
C ARG A 492 5.47 -32.49 -24.75
N GLY A 493 5.39 -32.02 -23.50
CA GLY A 493 6.56 -32.11 -22.60
C GLY A 493 6.33 -31.87 -21.10
N SER A 494 5.13 -32.05 -20.54
CA SER A 494 4.92 -31.86 -19.09
C SER A 494 5.60 -32.95 -18.25
N LYS A 495 5.52 -34.22 -18.67
CA LYS A 495 6.10 -35.35 -17.90
C LYS A 495 7.64 -35.37 -17.95
N LYS A 496 8.23 -35.11 -19.13
CA LYS A 496 9.69 -35.00 -19.30
C LYS A 496 10.32 -33.80 -18.58
N LYS A 497 9.57 -32.71 -18.35
CA LYS A 497 10.04 -31.56 -17.55
C LYS A 497 10.15 -31.89 -16.07
N VAL A 498 9.22 -32.69 -15.54
CA VAL A 498 9.23 -33.12 -14.14
C VAL A 498 10.35 -34.14 -13.90
N GLU A 499 10.52 -35.12 -14.79
CA GLU A 499 11.59 -36.13 -14.68
C GLU A 499 13.00 -35.49 -14.75
N ARG A 500 13.24 -34.52 -15.66
CA ARG A 500 14.53 -33.81 -15.72
C ARG A 500 14.75 -32.79 -14.59
N GLY A 501 13.68 -32.23 -14.04
CA GLY A 501 13.76 -31.42 -12.82
C GLY A 501 14.22 -32.26 -11.62
N LEU A 502 13.78 -33.52 -11.54
CA LEU A 502 14.22 -34.46 -10.52
C LEU A 502 15.67 -34.95 -10.73
N GLU A 503 16.11 -35.17 -11.99
CA GLU A 503 17.53 -35.44 -12.30
C GLU A 503 18.43 -34.25 -11.92
N PHE A 504 17.99 -33.02 -12.16
CA PHE A 504 18.73 -31.81 -11.78
C PHE A 504 18.86 -31.68 -10.26
N ILE A 505 17.79 -31.97 -9.52
CA ILE A 505 17.79 -31.97 -8.05
C ILE A 505 18.70 -33.07 -7.51
N SER A 506 18.68 -34.27 -8.10
CA SER A 506 19.56 -35.39 -7.76
C SER A 506 21.05 -35.07 -7.99
N LEU A 507 21.39 -34.30 -9.01
CA LEU A 507 22.76 -33.86 -9.28
C LEU A 507 23.29 -32.81 -8.29
N CYS A 508 22.40 -32.17 -7.54
CA CYS A 508 22.71 -31.08 -6.60
C CYS A 508 22.64 -31.51 -5.12
N MET A 509 22.23 -32.73 -4.82
CA MET A 509 22.05 -33.26 -3.46
C MET A 509 22.85 -34.54 -3.26
N THR A 510 23.15 -34.91 -2.02
CA THR A 510 23.73 -36.24 -1.75
C THR A 510 22.63 -37.31 -1.81
N ASP A 511 22.99 -38.57 -2.09
CA ASP A 511 22.03 -39.67 -2.17
C ASP A 511 21.24 -39.88 -0.86
N GLU A 512 21.82 -39.48 0.27
CA GLU A 512 21.19 -39.53 1.59
C GLU A 512 20.10 -38.46 1.73
N ASP A 513 20.38 -37.22 1.30
CA ASP A 513 19.41 -36.12 1.30
C ASP A 513 18.22 -36.38 0.36
N PHE A 514 18.48 -36.99 -0.80
CA PHE A 514 17.44 -37.34 -1.77
C PHE A 514 16.49 -38.42 -1.23
N ASN A 515 17.01 -39.39 -0.47
CA ASN A 515 16.22 -40.45 0.15
C ASN A 515 15.39 -39.95 1.34
N ILE A 516 15.92 -39.00 2.13
CA ILE A 516 15.17 -38.32 3.20
C ILE A 516 13.98 -37.56 2.62
N LEU A 517 14.20 -36.79 1.54
CA LEU A 517 13.17 -35.99 0.89
C LEU A 517 12.06 -36.86 0.28
N LYS A 518 12.44 -38.04 -0.25
CA LYS A 518 11.52 -39.06 -0.75
C LYS A 518 10.69 -39.69 0.38
N GLN A 519 11.27 -39.91 1.56
CA GLN A 519 10.53 -40.40 2.74
C GLN A 519 9.59 -39.35 3.34
N THR A 520 9.97 -38.06 3.35
CA THR A 520 9.09 -36.98 3.86
C THR A 520 7.89 -36.73 2.94
N GLN A 521 8.01 -37.06 1.65
CA GLN A 521 6.93 -36.91 0.67
C GLN A 521 5.75 -37.87 0.93
N ASP A 522 5.91 -38.92 1.72
CA ASP A 522 4.85 -39.90 1.99
C ASP A 522 3.98 -39.60 3.23
N GLN A 523 4.27 -38.54 4.01
CA GLN A 523 3.47 -38.21 5.20
C GLN A 523 2.93 -36.77 5.23
N SER A 524 1.60 -36.67 5.40
CA SER A 524 0.76 -35.48 5.61
C SER A 524 0.54 -34.51 4.43
N SER A 525 -0.71 -34.44 3.97
CA SER A 525 -1.20 -33.52 2.91
C SER A 525 -1.18 -32.04 3.31
N LEU A 526 -1.20 -31.73 4.62
CA LEU A 526 -1.17 -30.37 5.13
C LEU A 526 0.26 -29.79 5.15
N LEU A 527 1.26 -30.63 5.41
CA LEU A 527 2.67 -30.26 5.31
C LEU A 527 3.08 -30.04 3.85
N LYS A 528 2.58 -30.90 2.94
CA LYS A 528 2.73 -30.74 1.48
C LYS A 528 2.29 -29.35 0.99
N GLN A 529 1.12 -28.87 1.40
CA GLN A 529 0.62 -27.55 0.97
C GLN A 529 1.45 -26.38 1.52
N ARG A 530 1.93 -26.47 2.76
CA ARG A 530 2.74 -25.41 3.38
C ARG A 530 4.16 -25.36 2.85
N VAL A 531 4.79 -26.52 2.63
CA VAL A 531 6.14 -26.61 2.04
C VAL A 531 6.12 -26.18 0.58
N LEU A 532 5.10 -26.57 -0.20
CA LEU A 532 4.94 -26.11 -1.60
C LEU A 532 4.71 -24.59 -1.68
N GLY A 533 3.93 -24.01 -0.76
CA GLY A 533 3.72 -22.56 -0.71
C GLY A 533 5.00 -21.77 -0.39
N ILE A 534 5.81 -22.29 0.53
CA ILE A 534 7.12 -21.68 0.88
C ILE A 534 8.12 -21.86 -0.27
N GLN A 535 8.13 -23.01 -0.94
CA GLN A 535 8.97 -23.26 -2.12
C GLN A 535 8.59 -22.34 -3.29
N GLU A 536 7.31 -22.08 -3.55
CA GLU A 536 6.90 -21.14 -4.60
C GLU A 536 7.34 -19.70 -4.28
N LEU A 537 7.20 -19.25 -3.03
CA LEU A 537 7.65 -17.93 -2.59
C LEU A 537 9.17 -17.75 -2.75
N VAL A 538 9.97 -18.74 -2.35
CA VAL A 538 11.43 -18.70 -2.47
C VAL A 538 11.88 -18.76 -3.94
N MET A 539 11.19 -19.55 -4.78
CA MET A 539 11.53 -19.68 -6.20
C MET A 539 11.12 -18.48 -7.05
N VAL A 540 10.05 -17.76 -6.67
CA VAL A 540 9.68 -16.47 -7.27
C VAL A 540 10.77 -15.44 -6.98
N GLU A 541 11.25 -15.38 -5.74
CA GLU A 541 12.25 -14.40 -5.34
C GLU A 541 13.63 -14.71 -5.92
N TYR A 542 14.01 -15.98 -6.00
CA TYR A 542 15.26 -16.41 -6.64
C TYR A 542 15.25 -16.16 -8.17
N ARG A 543 14.10 -16.32 -8.86
CA ARG A 543 13.95 -15.94 -10.28
C ARG A 543 14.12 -14.45 -10.50
N ASN A 544 13.62 -13.63 -9.59
CA ASN A 544 13.69 -12.17 -9.70
C ASN A 544 15.13 -11.65 -9.51
N VAL A 545 15.90 -12.26 -8.61
CA VAL A 545 17.32 -11.95 -8.42
C VAL A 545 18.17 -12.32 -9.64
N LEU A 546 17.92 -13.47 -10.29
CA LEU A 546 18.63 -13.88 -11.50
C LEU A 546 18.27 -13.02 -12.74
N ASN A 547 17.05 -12.48 -12.79
CA ASN A 547 16.63 -11.56 -13.86
C ASN A 547 17.25 -10.16 -13.73
N LEU A 548 17.59 -9.72 -12.52
CA LEU A 548 18.32 -8.46 -12.31
C LEU A 548 19.77 -8.57 -12.77
N ASP A 549 20.43 -9.71 -12.53
CA ASP A 549 21.85 -9.92 -12.86
C ASP A 549 22.09 -10.16 -14.37
N THR A 550 21.08 -10.64 -15.11
CA THR A 550 21.15 -10.77 -16.58
C THR A 550 20.94 -9.44 -17.32
N SER A 551 20.32 -8.43 -16.70
CA SER A 551 20.16 -7.08 -17.27
C SER A 551 21.45 -6.25 -17.25
N ALA A 552 22.43 -6.62 -16.41
CA ALA A 552 23.69 -5.89 -16.23
C ALA A 552 24.79 -6.27 -17.25
N LYS A 553 24.57 -7.26 -18.13
CA LYS A 553 25.57 -7.72 -19.11
C LYS A 553 24.98 -7.75 -20.52
N GLY A 554 25.01 -6.61 -21.22
CA GLY A 554 24.65 -6.56 -22.63
C GLY A 554 24.91 -5.22 -23.32
N ARG A 555 26.17 -4.90 -23.64
CA ARG A 555 26.51 -3.95 -24.72
C ARG A 555 27.69 -4.48 -25.53
N SER A 556 27.49 -4.58 -26.85
CA SER A 556 28.45 -4.39 -27.95
C SER A 556 28.31 -5.40 -29.10
N LYS A 557 27.59 -5.07 -30.18
CA LYS A 557 28.13 -4.74 -31.54
C LYS A 557 27.08 -4.87 -32.67
N ASN A 558 27.17 -3.92 -33.60
CA ASN A 558 26.46 -3.73 -34.88
C ASN A 558 26.50 -4.97 -35.81
N THR A 559 25.64 -5.19 -36.83
CA THR A 559 25.56 -4.44 -38.11
C THR A 559 24.43 -5.00 -39.01
N VAL A 560 23.69 -4.12 -39.70
CA VAL A 560 23.00 -4.20 -41.02
C VAL A 560 22.16 -5.43 -41.46
N SER A 561 20.87 -5.19 -41.72
CA SER A 561 20.05 -5.51 -42.92
C SER A 561 18.57 -5.48 -42.48
N GLY A 562 17.64 -4.79 -43.14
CA GLY A 562 17.22 -4.97 -44.53
C GLY A 562 15.83 -5.63 -44.53
N ILE A 563 14.79 -4.82 -44.78
CA ILE A 563 13.46 -5.14 -45.36
C ILE A 563 12.87 -6.54 -45.03
N GLY A 564 11.81 -6.58 -44.23
CA GLY A 564 11.05 -7.80 -43.97
C GLY A 564 9.76 -7.56 -43.19
N ASN A 565 8.70 -7.30 -43.95
CA ASN A 565 7.33 -6.98 -43.54
C ASN A 565 6.62 -8.03 -42.65
N GLN A 566 5.67 -7.50 -41.86
CA GLN A 566 4.31 -8.00 -41.61
C GLN A 566 4.09 -9.50 -41.37
N ILE A 567 3.54 -9.83 -40.18
CA ILE A 567 2.35 -10.66 -39.93
C ILE A 567 2.46 -11.22 -38.51
N SER A 568 1.59 -10.76 -37.60
CA SER A 568 0.76 -11.65 -36.74
C SER A 568 0.16 -10.84 -35.59
N LEU A 569 -1.07 -10.37 -35.78
CA LEU A 569 -2.09 -10.24 -34.74
C LEU A 569 -3.40 -9.85 -35.43
N ASP A 570 -4.23 -10.85 -35.72
CA ASP A 570 -5.63 -10.81 -35.27
C ASP A 570 -6.35 -12.11 -35.67
N MET A 571 -6.43 -13.02 -34.69
CA MET A 571 -7.54 -13.97 -34.65
C MET A 571 -8.10 -13.99 -33.24
N SER A 572 -9.04 -13.08 -32.99
CA SER A 572 -10.14 -13.42 -32.09
C SER A 572 -11.46 -12.75 -32.50
N LYS A 573 -12.33 -13.61 -33.06
CA LYS A 573 -13.81 -13.64 -32.98
C LYS A 573 -14.69 -12.86 -33.98
N LYS A 574 -15.24 -13.69 -34.89
CA LYS A 574 -16.66 -13.86 -35.30
C LYS A 574 -17.22 -13.12 -36.53
N ASN A 575 -17.56 -13.96 -37.53
CA ASN A 575 -18.67 -13.92 -38.48
C ASN A 575 -18.85 -12.68 -39.36
N MET A 576 -18.07 -12.61 -40.45
CA MET A 576 -18.49 -11.90 -41.67
C MET A 576 -19.09 -12.89 -42.67
N SER A 577 -20.24 -12.56 -43.24
CA SER A 577 -20.86 -13.34 -44.32
C SER A 577 -20.01 -13.27 -45.59
N ARG A 578 -20.06 -14.32 -46.43
CA ARG A 578 -19.33 -14.38 -47.71
C ARG A 578 -19.63 -13.20 -48.64
N SER A 579 -20.83 -12.59 -48.56
CA SER A 579 -21.16 -11.39 -49.35
C SER A 579 -20.36 -10.17 -48.88
N SER A 580 -20.10 -10.03 -47.58
CA SER A 580 -19.36 -8.90 -47.00
C SER A 580 -17.88 -8.93 -47.39
N VAL A 581 -17.31 -10.12 -47.55
CA VAL A 581 -15.93 -10.31 -48.03
C VAL A 581 -15.81 -9.96 -49.51
N ALA A 582 -16.80 -10.33 -50.34
CA ALA A 582 -16.81 -9.99 -51.76
C ALA A 582 -16.95 -8.47 -51.99
N THR A 583 -17.79 -7.78 -51.21
CA THR A 583 -17.92 -6.31 -51.27
C THR A 583 -16.65 -5.61 -50.79
N TRP A 584 -15.97 -6.14 -49.77
CA TRP A 584 -14.71 -5.58 -49.26
C TRP A 584 -13.56 -5.76 -50.26
N LEU A 585 -13.44 -6.94 -50.90
CA LEU A 585 -12.45 -7.20 -51.95
C LEU A 585 -12.70 -6.33 -53.20
N LYS A 586 -13.96 -6.07 -53.55
CA LYS A 586 -14.31 -5.18 -54.67
C LYS A 586 -13.85 -3.74 -54.39
N LYS A 587 -14.08 -3.23 -53.17
CA LYS A 587 -13.64 -1.88 -52.76
C LYS A 587 -12.12 -1.71 -52.68
N MET A 588 -11.40 -2.77 -52.29
CA MET A 588 -9.93 -2.75 -52.30
C MET A 588 -9.37 -2.72 -53.72
N LYS A 589 -10.05 -3.36 -54.67
CA LYS A 589 -9.66 -3.36 -56.09
C LYS A 589 -9.95 -2.02 -56.75
N GLU A 590 -11.08 -1.40 -56.42
CA GLU A 590 -11.44 -0.04 -56.85
C GLU A 590 -10.50 1.03 -56.27
N ALA A 591 -9.94 0.82 -55.08
CA ALA A 591 -8.99 1.75 -54.44
C ALA A 591 -7.54 1.63 -54.95
N GLN A 592 -7.23 0.65 -55.82
CA GLN A 592 -5.90 0.49 -56.44
C GLN A 592 -5.82 1.11 -57.84
N GLU A 593 -6.91 1.64 -58.39
CA GLU A 593 -6.99 2.16 -59.76
C GLU A 593 -7.26 3.68 -59.84
N GLU A 594 -6.90 4.47 -58.82
CA GLU A 594 -6.86 5.94 -58.93
C GLU A 594 -5.44 6.45 -59.29
N PRO A 595 -5.28 7.26 -60.35
CA PRO A 595 -3.98 7.81 -60.73
C PRO A 595 -3.60 9.00 -59.84
N GLN A 596 -2.34 9.02 -59.41
CA GLN A 596 -1.68 10.18 -58.79
C GLN A 596 -1.56 11.30 -59.84
N GLU A 597 -2.28 12.40 -59.64
CA GLU A 597 -1.97 13.70 -60.23
C GLU A 597 -1.24 14.58 -59.20
N ASP A 598 0.01 14.90 -59.56
CA ASP A 598 0.77 16.13 -59.41
C ASP A 598 0.57 17.03 -58.18
N ALA A 599 1.65 17.13 -57.40
CA ALA A 599 1.90 18.22 -56.47
C ALA A 599 3.09 19.05 -56.98
N GLU A 600 2.79 20.16 -57.65
CA GLU A 600 3.63 21.35 -57.77
C GLU A 600 2.74 22.59 -57.67
N GLU A 601 2.69 23.20 -56.47
CA GLU A 601 2.99 24.62 -56.14
C GLU A 601 2.51 24.96 -54.71
#